data_AF-A0A7V4JQ93-F1
#
_entry.id   AF-A0A7V4JQ93-F1
#
_cell.length_a   1.000
_cell.length_b   1.000
_cell.length_c   1.000
_cell.angle_alpha   90.00
_cell.angle_beta   90.00
_cell.angle_gamma   90.00
#
_symmetry.space_group_name_H-M   'P 1'
#
loop_
_entity.id
_entity.type
_entity.pdbx_description
1 polymer ?
#
loop_
_entity_poly.entity_id
_entity_poly.type
_entity_poly.pdbx_seq_one_letter_code
_entity_poly.pdbx_strand_id
1 'polypeptide(L)' 'MEFFLEAGLKGLSKWLRFFGYKTQICESKIDKKIVLKYKDKIFLITSPFTAKLLEKAGIKYLLLPRESLKAQLTIL' A
#
# COMPACT_ATOMS: atom_id res chain seq x y z
N MET A 1 6.04 -9.05 9.67
CA MET A 1 5.76 -7.86 8.83
C MET A 1 4.27 -7.67 8.70
N GLU A 2 3.79 -6.45 8.97
CA GLU A 2 2.38 -6.07 8.81
C GLU A 2 2.24 -5.09 7.65
N PHE A 3 1.34 -5.40 6.72
CA PHE A 3 1.04 -4.58 5.56
C PHE A 3 -0.27 -3.83 5.76
N PHE A 4 -0.24 -2.54 5.46
CA PHE A 4 -1.40 -1.67 5.49
C PHE A 4 -1.77 -1.29 4.06
N LEU A 5 -2.92 -1.74 3.59
CA LEU A 5 -3.31 -1.65 2.18
C LEU A 5 -4.45 -0.65 1.99
N GLU A 6 -4.37 0.15 0.93
CA GLU A 6 -5.48 0.97 0.46
C GLU A 6 -6.67 0.10 0.00
N ALA A 7 -7.92 0.61 0.10
CA ALA A 7 -9.13 -0.17 -0.21
C ALA A 7 -9.11 -0.85 -1.59
N GLY A 8 -8.49 -0.20 -2.58
CA GLY A 8 -8.33 -0.73 -3.95
C GLY A 8 -7.45 -1.97 -4.05
N LEU A 9 -6.73 -2.35 -2.99
CA LEU A 9 -5.79 -3.47 -2.94
C LEU A 9 -6.34 -4.67 -2.17
N LYS A 10 -7.66 -4.77 -2.01
CA LYS A 10 -8.33 -5.89 -1.33
C LYS A 10 -7.93 -7.25 -1.90
N GLY A 11 -7.74 -7.35 -3.22
CA GLY A 11 -7.25 -8.56 -3.89
C GLY A 11 -5.84 -8.95 -3.43
N LEU A 12 -4.90 -8.00 -3.46
CA LEU A 12 -3.51 -8.22 -3.00
C LEU A 12 -3.44 -8.53 -1.50
N SER A 13 -4.31 -7.93 -0.69
CA SER A 13 -4.43 -8.25 0.74
C SER A 13 -4.77 -9.72 0.96
N LYS A 14 -5.63 -10.30 0.12
CA LYS A 14 -6.00 -11.72 0.20
C LYS A 14 -4.81 -12.63 -0.12
N TRP A 15 -4.03 -12.30 -1.14
CA TRP A 15 -2.79 -13.02 -1.49
C TRP A 15 -1.75 -12.93 -0.38
N LEU A 16 -1.47 -11.72 0.12
CA LEU A 16 -0.52 -11.53 1.24
C LEU A 16 -0.91 -12.33 2.48
N ARG A 17 -2.21 -12.37 2.81
CA ARG A 17 -2.72 -13.19 3.92
C ARG A 17 -2.55 -14.69 3.65
N PHE A 18 -2.73 -15.12 2.39
CA PHE A 18 -2.47 -16.50 1.97
C PHE A 18 -1.00 -16.89 2.11
N PHE A 19 -0.07 -15.98 1.83
CA PHE A 19 1.38 -16.16 2.06
C PHE A 19 1.79 -16.09 3.54
N GLY A 20 0.84 -15.91 4.48
CA GLY A 20 1.11 -15.85 5.92
C GLY A 20 1.47 -14.46 6.46
N TYR A 21 1.36 -13.41 5.65
CA TYR A 21 1.56 -12.04 6.13
C TYR A 21 0.30 -11.47 6.78
N LYS A 22 0.49 -10.66 7.82
CA LYS A 22 -0.61 -9.91 8.44
C LYS A 22 -0.94 -8.69 7.59
N THR A 23 -2.18 -8.59 7.16
CA THR A 23 -2.67 -7.47 6.34
C THR A 23 -3.81 -6.73 7.01
N GLN A 24 -3.84 -5.42 6.82
CA GLN A 24 -4.91 -4.56 7.29
C GLN A 24 -5.35 -3.66 6.14
N ILE A 25 -6.64 -3.67 5.83
CA ILE A 25 -7.19 -2.87 4.73
C ILE A 25 -7.75 -1.59 5.31
N CYS A 26 -7.40 -0.47 4.69
CA CYS A 26 -7.94 0.83 4.99
C CYS A 26 -9.07 1.14 4.01
N GLU A 27 -10.31 1.01 4.48
CA GLU A 27 -11.50 1.35 3.68
C GLU A 27 -11.66 2.87 3.49
N SER A 28 -11.02 3.67 4.36
CA SER A 28 -10.99 5.13 4.28
C SER A 28 -9.69 5.66 3.67
N LYS A 29 -9.73 6.92 3.22
CA LYS A 29 -8.56 7.64 2.68
C LYS A 29 -7.41 7.63 3.70
N ILE A 30 -6.20 7.32 3.24
CA ILE A 30 -5.00 7.36 4.07
C ILE A 30 -4.70 8.82 4.40
N ASP A 31 -5.06 9.22 5.62
CA ASP A 31 -4.82 10.55 6.17
C ASP A 31 -3.64 10.52 7.16
N LYS A 32 -3.07 11.69 7.48
CA LYS A 32 -1.94 11.84 8.42
C LYS A 32 -2.19 11.14 9.75
N LYS A 33 -3.43 11.12 10.26
CA LYS A 33 -3.79 10.40 11.50
C LYS A 33 -3.56 8.89 11.40
N ILE A 34 -3.92 8.30 10.27
CA ILE A 34 -3.75 6.85 10.01
C ILE A 34 -2.27 6.53 9.85
N VAL A 35 -1.57 7.38 9.10
CA VAL A 35 -0.12 7.30 8.90
C VAL A 35 0.64 7.31 10.23
N LEU A 36 0.29 8.20 11.15
CA LEU A 36 0.88 8.24 12.50
C LEU A 36 0.52 7.02 13.35
N LYS A 37 -0.73 6.56 13.29
CA LYS A 37 -1.21 5.40 14.06
C LYS A 37 -0.55 4.09 13.64
N TYR A 38 -0.19 3.96 12.36
CA TYR A 38 0.36 2.74 11.78
C TYR A 38 1.78 2.91 11.26
N LYS A 39 2.57 3.85 11.83
CA LYS A 39 3.94 4.17 11.37
C LYS A 39 4.89 2.95 11.30
N ASP A 40 4.60 1.91 12.08
CA ASP A 40 5.38 0.69 12.17
C ASP A 40 5.09 -0.30 11.02
N LYS A 41 4.00 -0.07 10.27
CA LYS A 41 3.52 -0.95 9.21
C LYS A 41 4.02 -0.49 7.84
N ILE A 42 4.07 -1.43 6.90
CA ILE A 42 4.44 -1.15 5.50
C ILE A 42 3.17 -0.79 4.73
N PHE A 43 3.10 0.43 4.19
CA PHE A 43 1.95 0.90 3.44
C PHE A 43 2.02 0.49 1.97
N LEU A 44 1.06 -0.30 1.48
CA LEU A 44 0.86 -0.54 0.06
C LEU A 44 -0.18 0.44 -0.46
N ILE A 45 0.25 1.27 -1.41
CA ILE A 45 -0.55 2.36 -1.97
C ILE A 45 -0.49 2.32 -3.48
N THR A 46 -1.51 2.87 -4.13
CA THR A 46 -1.53 3.03 -5.60
C THR A 46 -1.48 4.49 -6.03
N SER A 47 -1.63 5.41 -5.07
CA SER A 47 -1.71 6.85 -5.34
C SER A 47 -0.37 7.53 -5.06
N PRO A 48 0.25 8.21 -6.05
CA PRO A 48 1.50 8.94 -5.87
C PRO A 48 1.37 10.11 -4.88
N PHE A 49 0.15 10.63 -4.69
CA PHE A 49 -0.11 11.65 -3.66
C PHE A 49 0.09 11.11 -2.25
N THR A 50 -0.41 9.90 -1.98
CA THR A 50 -0.22 9.22 -0.69
C THR A 50 1.25 8.84 -0.48
N ALA A 51 1.97 8.50 -1.56
CA ALA A 51 3.41 8.20 -1.51
C ALA A 51 4.19 9.39 -0.96
N LYS A 52 3.96 10.59 -1.49
CA LYS A 52 4.61 11.81 -1.00
C LYS A 52 4.29 12.10 0.47
N LEU A 53 3.09 11.78 0.95
CA LEU A 53 2.74 11.93 2.36
C LEU A 53 3.49 10.95 3.26
N LEU A 54 3.59 9.69 2.84
CA LEU A 54 4.30 8.63 3.57
C LEU A 54 5.81 8.87 3.57
N GLU A 55 6.36 9.31 2.45
CA GLU A 55 7.77 9.69 2.31
C GLU A 55 8.14 10.84 3.24
N LYS A 56 7.35 11.91 3.27
CA LYS A 56 7.54 13.03 4.21
C LYS A 56 7.43 12.62 5.68
N ALA A 57 6.68 11.57 5.97
CA ALA A 57 6.53 11.02 7.31
C ALA A 57 7.61 9.99 7.68
N GLY A 58 8.53 9.65 6.75
CA GLY A 58 9.59 8.66 6.96
C GLY A 58 9.07 7.23 7.13
N ILE A 59 7.88 6.93 6.59
CA ILE A 59 7.22 5.63 6.77
C ILE A 59 7.52 4.74 5.58
N LYS A 60 7.70 3.45 5.84
CA LYS A 60 7.94 2.46 4.80
C LYS A 60 6.68 2.27 3.97
N TYR A 61 6.79 2.53 2.67
CA TYR A 61 5.69 2.33 1.73
C TYR A 61 6.16 1.66 0.44
N LEU A 62 5.20 1.08 -0.27
CA LEU A 62 5.38 0.46 -1.57
C LEU A 62 4.30 1.03 -2.50
N LEU A 63 4.74 1.84 -3.46
CA LEU A 63 3.88 2.41 -4.49
C LEU A 63 3.73 1.39 -5.61
N LEU A 64 2.52 0.86 -5.73
CA LEU A 64 2.15 0.00 -6.85
C LEU A 64 1.70 0.87 -8.01
N PRO A 65 2.32 0.74 -9.20
CA PRO A 65 1.85 1.44 -10.38
C PRO A 65 0.43 0.96 -10.72
N ARG A 66 -0.46 1.92 -10.92
CA ARG A 66 -1.84 1.67 -11.35
C ARG A 66 -1.95 1.42 -12.85
N GLU A 67 -0.91 1.80 -13.60
CA GLU A 67 -0.80 1.52 -15.03
C GLU A 67 -0.57 0.02 -15.23
N SER A 68 -1.63 -0.60 -15.74
CA SER A 68 -1.80 -1.96 -16.23
C SER A 68 -0.57 -2.86 -16.18
N LEU A 69 -0.77 -4.08 -15.69
CA LEU A 69 0.07 -5.27 -15.98
C LEU A 69 0.64 -5.27 -17.43
N LYS A 70 -0.14 -4.76 -18.38
CA LYS A 70 0.26 -4.55 -19.78
C LYS A 70 1.52 -3.69 -19.95
N ALA A 71 1.65 -2.56 -19.24
CA ALA A 71 2.82 -1.70 -19.28
C ALA A 71 4.06 -2.37 -18.67
N GLN A 72 3.89 -3.15 -17.59
CA GLN A 72 4.99 -3.91 -17.00
C GLN A 72 5.44 -5.10 -17.87
N LEU A 73 4.53 -5.74 -18.59
CA LEU A 73 4.84 -6.85 -19.51
C LEU A 73 5.40 -6.39 -20.87
N THR A 74 5.29 -5.10 -21.20
CA THR A 74 5.81 -4.57 -22.48
C THR A 74 7.31 -4.22 -22.39
N ILE A 75 7.91 -4.32 -21.20
CA ILE A 75 9.36 -4.14 -20.97
C ILE A 75 10.04 -5.53 -20.83
N LEU A 76 9.59 -6.50 -21.62
CA LEU A 76 10.24 -7.82 -21.77
C LEU A 76 10.72 -7.99 -23.21
#